data_AF-A0A1F7S0B4-F1
#
_entry.id   AF-A0A1F7S0B4-F1
#
_cell.length_a   1.000
_cell.length_b   1.000
_cell.length_c   1.000
_cell.angle_alpha   90.00
_cell.angle_beta   90.00
_cell.angle_gamma   90.00
#
_symmetry.space_group_name_H-M   'P 1'
#
loop_
_entity.id
_entity.type
_entity.pdbx_description
1 polymer ?
#
loop_
_entity_poly.entity_id
_entity_poly.type
_entity_poly.pdbx_seq_one_letter_code
_entity_poly.pdbx_strand_id
1 'polypeptide(L)'
;MKKFLFLILLPIIFFGCGPVINKELMKSASINVPFPEMKKDIDLYKGKLYVLGGLIVSTKFTEEDSVIEAAYVSVDKNGNLKKTKPSNVRFLATLAKEKGILDPVLYKRGSEITVAGEFTGTKTEEIEKMNYTYP
;
A
#
# COMPACT_ATOMS: atom_id res chain seq x y z
N MET A 1 29.26 -45.69 35.61
CA MET A 1 28.89 -44.26 35.76
C MET A 1 29.06 -43.57 34.40
N LYS A 2 28.05 -43.62 33.52
CA LYS A 2 28.10 -42.95 32.21
C LYS A 2 27.37 -41.61 32.33
N LYS A 3 28.12 -40.51 32.27
CA LYS A 3 27.59 -39.14 32.32
C LYS A 3 26.74 -38.94 31.05
N PHE A 4 25.42 -38.95 31.22
CA PHE A 4 24.46 -38.57 30.18
C PHE A 4 24.68 -37.09 29.90
N LEU A 5 25.36 -36.78 28.79
CA LEU A 5 25.54 -35.43 28.30
C LEU A 5 24.18 -34.97 27.75
N PHE A 6 23.39 -34.33 28.61
CA PHE A 6 22.11 -33.75 28.24
C PHE A 6 22.37 -32.54 27.32
N LEU A 7 22.47 -32.79 26.02
CA LEU A 7 22.55 -31.75 25.00
C LEU A 7 21.16 -31.09 24.92
N ILE A 8 20.96 -30.03 25.70
CA ILE A 8 19.76 -29.19 25.66
C ILE A 8 19.74 -28.53 24.27
N LEU A 9 18.98 -29.12 23.36
CA LEU A 9 18.65 -28.53 22.06
C LEU A 9 17.63 -27.42 22.31
N LEU A 10 18.12 -26.20 22.49
CA LEU A 10 17.29 -25.01 22.62
C LEU A 10 16.59 -24.74 21.28
N PRO A 11 15.25 -24.82 21.17
CA PRO A 11 14.57 -24.46 19.94
C PRO A 11 14.76 -22.97 19.71
N ILE A 12 15.49 -22.61 18.66
CA ILE A 12 15.62 -21.23 18.19
C ILE A 12 14.26 -20.84 17.63
N ILE A 13 13.48 -20.10 18.41
CA ILE A 13 12.22 -19.51 17.95
C ILE A 13 12.59 -18.33 17.06
N PHE A 14 12.65 -18.56 15.75
CA PHE A 14 12.74 -17.49 14.76
C PHE A 14 11.39 -16.76 14.71
N PHE A 15 11.29 -15.64 15.42
CA PHE A 15 10.23 -14.66 15.19
C PHE A 15 10.53 -13.92 13.88
N GLY A 16 10.10 -14.50 12.76
CA GLY A 16 10.13 -13.82 11.46
C GLY A 16 8.98 -12.83 11.36
N CYS A 17 9.27 -11.57 11.05
CA CYS A 17 8.25 -10.60 10.69
C CYS A 17 7.54 -11.08 9.40
N GLY A 18 6.21 -11.20 9.45
CA GLY A 18 5.40 -11.59 8.29
C GLY A 18 5.40 -10.49 7.21
N PRO A 19 5.05 -10.83 5.95
CA PRO A 19 4.91 -9.82 4.90
C PRO A 19 3.78 -8.84 5.24
N VAL A 20 3.90 -7.59 4.79
CA VAL A 20 2.93 -6.50 5.05
C VAL A 20 1.56 -6.83 4.45
N ILE A 21 1.56 -7.48 3.27
CA ILE A 21 0.37 -7.94 2.56
C ILE A 21 0.41 -9.46 2.43
N ASN A 22 -0.78 -10.10 2.43
CA ASN A 22 -0.91 -11.54 2.20
C ASN A 22 -0.16 -11.96 0.90
N LYS A 23 0.65 -13.03 0.98
CA LYS A 23 1.41 -13.57 -0.15
C LYS A 23 0.55 -13.90 -1.36
N GLU A 24 -0.71 -14.31 -1.17
CA GLU A 24 -1.63 -14.60 -2.27
C GLU A 24 -1.99 -13.33 -3.05
N LEU A 25 -2.30 -12.24 -2.34
CA LEU A 25 -2.54 -10.93 -2.95
C LEU A 25 -1.28 -10.40 -3.65
N MET A 26 -0.10 -10.56 -3.04
CA MET A 26 1.17 -10.15 -3.67
C MET A 26 1.48 -10.92 -4.97
N LYS A 27 0.98 -12.16 -5.10
CA LYS A 27 1.17 -12.97 -6.32
C LYS A 27 0.17 -12.61 -7.42
N SER A 28 -1.05 -12.24 -7.06
CA SER A 28 -2.10 -11.89 -8.03
C SER A 28 -2.05 -10.42 -8.46
N ALA A 29 -1.53 -9.54 -7.61
CA ALA A 29 -1.42 -8.11 -7.89
C ALA A 29 -0.13 -7.74 -8.63
N SER A 30 -0.21 -6.68 -9.44
CA SER A 30 1.01 -6.05 -9.98
C SER A 30 1.59 -5.03 -8.99
N ILE A 31 2.88 -5.18 -8.68
CA ILE A 31 3.66 -4.18 -7.90
C ILE A 31 4.32 -3.11 -8.78
N ASN A 32 4.42 -3.37 -10.09
CA ASN A 32 4.96 -2.42 -11.07
C ASN A 32 3.79 -1.64 -11.66
N VAL A 33 3.59 -0.41 -11.19
CA VAL A 33 2.42 0.39 -11.54
C VAL A 33 2.75 1.41 -12.63
N PRO A 34 2.19 1.24 -13.85
CA PRO A 34 2.46 2.11 -14.99
C PRO A 34 1.52 3.32 -14.98
N PHE A 35 1.69 4.24 -14.01
CA PHE A 35 0.78 5.38 -13.83
C PHE A 35 0.60 6.25 -15.08
N PRO A 36 1.65 6.61 -15.85
CA PRO A 36 1.48 7.38 -17.08
C PRO A 36 0.60 6.67 -18.11
N GLU A 37 0.68 5.35 -18.20
CA GLU A 37 -0.10 4.52 -19.12
C GLU A 37 -1.54 4.34 -18.63
N MET A 38 -1.75 4.14 -17.33
CA MET A 38 -3.08 4.08 -16.70
C MET A 38 -3.91 5.32 -17.00
N LYS A 39 -3.27 6.49 -17.02
CA LYS A 39 -3.93 7.77 -17.34
C LYS A 39 -4.27 7.90 -18.82
N LYS A 40 -3.60 7.17 -19.71
CA LYS A 40 -3.84 7.21 -21.16
C LYS A 40 -4.96 6.26 -21.59
N ASP A 41 -5.04 5.10 -20.97
CA ASP A 41 -5.99 4.04 -21.33
C ASP A 41 -6.57 3.39 -20.06
N ILE A 42 -7.54 4.05 -19.44
CA ILE A 42 -8.13 3.60 -18.17
C ILE A 42 -8.74 2.20 -18.30
N ASP A 43 -9.38 1.91 -19.44
CA ASP A 43 -10.12 0.66 -19.66
C ASP A 43 -9.20 -0.57 -19.67
N LEU A 44 -7.95 -0.42 -20.13
CA LEU A 44 -6.96 -1.49 -20.09
C LEU A 44 -6.54 -1.86 -18.66
N TYR A 45 -6.58 -0.92 -17.71
CA TYR A 45 -6.04 -1.13 -16.36
C TYR A 45 -7.12 -1.26 -15.29
N LYS A 46 -8.34 -0.77 -15.55
CA LYS A 46 -9.47 -0.86 -14.63
C LYS A 46 -9.79 -2.32 -14.30
N GLY A 47 -10.20 -2.60 -13.07
CA GLY A 47 -10.52 -3.97 -12.67
C GLY A 47 -9.32 -4.81 -12.23
N LYS A 48 -8.09 -4.34 -12.48
CA LYS A 48 -6.88 -5.07 -12.11
C LYS A 48 -6.44 -4.72 -10.70
N LEU A 49 -5.90 -5.74 -10.01
CA LEU A 49 -5.36 -5.61 -8.66
C LEU A 49 -3.92 -5.08 -8.70
N TYR A 50 -3.65 -4.03 -7.92
CA TYR A 50 -2.33 -3.42 -7.76
C TYR A 50 -1.94 -3.35 -6.30
N VAL A 51 -0.63 -3.35 -6.06
CA VAL A 51 -0.07 -3.03 -4.74
C VAL A 51 0.75 -1.76 -4.85
N LEU A 52 0.37 -0.77 -4.05
CA LEU A 52 0.97 0.55 -4.00
C LEU A 52 1.58 0.80 -2.63
N GLY A 53 2.83 1.22 -2.60
CA GLY A 53 3.43 1.80 -1.41
C GLY A 53 3.34 3.32 -1.47
N GLY A 54 3.29 3.96 -0.32
CA GLY A 54 3.33 5.42 -0.27
C GLY A 54 3.52 6.01 1.11
N LEU A 55 3.82 7.30 1.12
CA LEU A 55 3.77 8.15 2.30
C LEU A 55 2.47 8.94 2.29
N ILE A 56 1.70 8.86 3.37
CA ILE A 56 0.43 9.58 3.50
C ILE A 56 0.67 11.09 3.42
N VAL A 57 0.00 11.74 2.47
CA VAL A 57 -0.06 13.19 2.34
C VAL A 57 -1.25 13.74 3.11
N SER A 58 -2.42 13.12 2.93
CA SER A 58 -3.65 13.47 3.62
C SER A 58 -4.55 12.23 3.76
N THR A 59 -5.40 12.25 4.79
CA THR A 59 -6.45 11.25 5.01
C THR A 59 -7.75 12.00 5.31
N LYS A 60 -8.81 11.62 4.62
CA LYS A 60 -10.15 12.16 4.81
C LYS A 60 -11.10 10.98 4.97
N PHE A 61 -12.05 11.08 5.89
CA PHE A 61 -13.20 10.17 5.91
C PHE A 61 -14.46 11.00 5.79
N THR A 62 -15.40 10.50 5.01
CA THR A 62 -16.70 11.10 4.73
C THR A 62 -17.80 10.21 5.32
N GLU A 63 -19.06 10.55 5.05
CA GLU A 63 -20.18 9.67 5.43
C GLU A 63 -20.19 8.35 4.66
N GLU A 64 -19.52 8.29 3.50
CA GLU A 64 -19.59 7.20 2.51
C GLU A 64 -18.28 6.40 2.44
N ASP A 65 -17.14 7.07 2.54
CA ASP A 65 -15.83 6.47 2.29
C ASP A 65 -14.69 7.06 3.13
N SER A 66 -13.56 6.38 3.15
CA SER A 66 -12.28 6.90 3.62
C SER A 66 -11.31 6.98 2.46
N VAL A 67 -10.70 8.13 2.26
CA VAL A 67 -9.77 8.42 1.16
C VAL A 67 -8.41 8.79 1.74
N ILE A 68 -7.38 8.06 1.32
CA ILE A 68 -5.99 8.41 1.55
C ILE A 68 -5.41 8.97 0.26
N GLU A 69 -4.78 10.13 0.36
CA GLU A 69 -3.85 10.65 -0.65
C GLU A 69 -2.43 10.29 -0.21
N ALA A 70 -1.67 9.65 -1.09
CA ALA A 70 -0.29 9.24 -0.77
C ALA A 70 0.70 9.55 -1.90
N ALA A 71 1.90 9.97 -1.51
CA ALA A 71 3.04 10.08 -2.42
C ALA A 71 3.61 8.69 -2.67
N TYR A 72 3.66 8.27 -3.93
CA TYR A 72 4.02 6.90 -4.29
C TYR A 72 5.47 6.57 -3.96
N VAL A 73 5.66 5.41 -3.34
CA VAL A 73 6.94 4.77 -3.06
C VAL A 73 6.84 3.32 -3.55
N SER A 74 7.78 2.89 -4.38
CA SER A 74 7.77 1.51 -4.87
C SER A 74 7.93 0.50 -3.73
N VAL A 75 7.28 -0.66 -3.84
CA VAL A 75 7.37 -1.74 -2.86
C VAL A 75 8.26 -2.88 -3.34
N ASP A 76 8.77 -3.67 -2.40
CA ASP A 76 9.42 -4.96 -2.67
C ASP A 76 8.39 -6.10 -2.83
N LYS A 77 8.88 -7.32 -3.08
CA LYS A 77 8.06 -8.52 -3.24
C LYS A 77 7.27 -8.93 -2.00
N ASN A 78 7.53 -8.33 -0.85
CA ASN A 78 6.83 -8.57 0.41
C ASN A 78 5.87 -7.42 0.77
N GLY A 79 5.76 -6.40 -0.08
CA GLY A 79 4.95 -5.21 0.15
C GLY A 79 5.62 -4.18 1.06
N ASN A 80 6.92 -4.31 1.36
CA ASN A 80 7.64 -3.27 2.11
C ASN A 80 8.00 -2.12 1.18
N LEU A 81 7.93 -0.89 1.66
CA LEU A 81 8.44 0.26 0.92
C LEU A 81 9.94 0.10 0.70
N LYS A 82 10.39 0.30 -0.55
CA LYS A 82 11.81 0.40 -0.83
C LYS A 82 12.33 1.68 -0.19
N LYS A 83 13.58 1.65 0.31
CA LYS A 83 14.30 2.81 0.87
C LYS A 83 14.75 3.78 -0.23
N THR A 84 13.81 4.21 -1.07
CA THR A 84 13.98 5.16 -2.17
C THR A 84 13.22 6.43 -1.84
N LYS A 85 13.62 7.56 -2.44
CA LYS A 85 12.84 8.79 -2.32
C LYS A 85 11.43 8.58 -2.90
N PRO A 86 10.39 9.20 -2.32
CA PRO A 86 9.06 9.22 -2.91
C PRO A 86 9.10 9.79 -4.33
N SER A 87 8.27 9.25 -5.20
CA SER A 87 8.11 9.79 -6.56
C SER A 87 7.29 11.09 -6.53
N ASN A 88 7.29 11.81 -7.65
CA ASN A 88 6.43 12.98 -7.85
C ASN A 88 4.96 12.59 -8.14
N VAL A 89 4.64 11.29 -8.17
CA VAL A 89 3.29 10.79 -8.38
C VAL A 89 2.59 10.63 -7.03
N ARG A 90 1.39 11.20 -6.93
CA ARG A 90 0.41 10.91 -5.88
C ARG A 90 -0.72 10.06 -6.43
N PHE A 91 -1.26 9.19 -5.58
CA PHE A 91 -2.42 8.34 -5.85
C PHE A 91 -3.48 8.48 -4.76
N LEU A 92 -4.72 8.10 -5.10
CA LEU A 92 -5.81 8.00 -4.13
C LEU A 92 -6.10 6.53 -3.82
N ALA A 93 -6.29 6.23 -2.54
CA ALA A 93 -6.77 4.95 -2.06
C ALA A 93 -8.09 5.15 -1.31
N THR A 94 -9.16 4.57 -1.82
CA THR A 94 -10.50 4.69 -1.25
C THR A 94 -10.92 3.37 -0.59
N LEU A 95 -11.40 3.45 0.64
CA LEU A 95 -12.02 2.36 1.39
C LEU A 95 -13.48 2.73 1.67
N ALA A 96 -14.41 1.92 1.17
CA ALA A 96 -15.83 2.11 1.44
C ALA A 96 -16.14 1.84 2.91
N LYS A 97 -17.01 2.66 3.51
CA LYS A 97 -17.28 2.67 4.96
C LYS A 97 -17.75 1.33 5.51
N GLU A 98 -18.49 0.55 4.73
CA GLU A 98 -18.96 -0.79 5.11
C GLU A 98 -17.81 -1.78 5.33
N LYS A 99 -16.62 -1.50 4.77
CA LYS A 99 -15.40 -2.30 4.97
C LYS A 99 -14.54 -1.79 6.12
N GLY A 100 -14.83 -0.60 6.65
CA GLY A 100 -14.08 0.03 7.72
C GLY A 100 -13.85 1.52 7.50
N ILE A 101 -13.13 2.14 8.44
CA ILE A 101 -12.83 3.58 8.43
C ILE A 101 -11.33 3.77 8.61
N LEU A 102 -10.73 4.67 7.82
CA LEU A 102 -9.33 5.06 7.94
C LEU A 102 -9.25 6.40 8.70
N ASP A 103 -9.25 6.32 10.02
CA ASP A 103 -9.22 7.50 10.90
C ASP A 103 -7.90 8.29 10.72
N PRO A 104 -7.93 9.62 10.44
CA PRO A 104 -6.75 10.45 10.25
C PRO A 104 -5.79 10.50 11.45
N VAL A 105 -6.26 10.18 12.66
CA VAL A 105 -5.42 10.05 13.85
C VAL A 105 -4.52 8.82 13.75
N LEU A 106 -5.04 7.72 13.20
CA LEU A 106 -4.29 6.47 12.99
C LEU A 106 -3.49 6.52 11.68
N TYR A 107 -4.14 6.97 10.61
CA TYR A 107 -3.59 7.11 9.26
C TYR A 107 -3.10 8.55 9.04
N LYS A 108 -2.19 8.98 9.92
CA LYS A 108 -1.66 10.35 9.92
C LYS A 108 -0.72 10.63 8.76
N ARG A 109 -0.62 11.92 8.41
CA ARG A 109 0.37 12.44 7.45
C ARG A 109 1.79 11.97 7.81
N GLY A 110 2.53 11.55 6.80
CA GLY A 110 3.91 11.07 6.92
C GLY A 110 4.04 9.59 7.28
N SER A 111 2.95 8.90 7.61
CA SER A 111 2.99 7.45 7.81
C SER A 111 3.27 6.71 6.50
N GLU A 112 4.03 5.62 6.60
CA GLU A 112 4.23 4.66 5.51
C GLU A 112 3.02 3.73 5.42
N ILE A 113 2.56 3.50 4.20
CA ILE A 113 1.44 2.59 3.91
C ILE A 113 1.73 1.73 2.68
N THR A 114 1.19 0.52 2.71
CA THR A 114 1.07 -0.34 1.54
C THR A 114 -0.41 -0.69 1.36
N VAL A 115 -0.92 -0.45 0.16
CA VAL A 115 -2.31 -0.67 -0.21
C VAL A 115 -2.35 -1.74 -1.29
N ALA A 116 -3.22 -2.74 -1.11
CA ALA A 116 -3.60 -3.67 -2.16
C ALA A 116 -5.05 -3.36 -2.56
N GLY A 117 -5.28 -3.02 -3.82
CA GLY A 117 -6.59 -2.56 -4.27
C GLY A 117 -6.78 -2.64 -5.77
N GLU A 118 -8.04 -2.66 -6.17
CA GLU A 118 -8.43 -2.63 -7.58
C GLU A 118 -8.33 -1.19 -8.11
N PHE A 119 -7.74 -1.03 -9.30
CA PHE A 119 -7.76 0.27 -9.97
C PHE A 119 -9.17 0.55 -10.51
N THR A 120 -9.79 1.63 -10.03
CA THR A 120 -11.18 1.98 -10.36
C THR A 120 -11.28 3.07 -11.41
N GLY A 121 -10.23 3.86 -11.62
CA GLY A 121 -10.18 4.93 -12.61
C GLY A 121 -9.28 6.07 -12.16
N THR A 122 -9.49 7.25 -12.74
CA THR A 122 -8.75 8.45 -12.35
C THR A 122 -9.70 9.50 -11.78
N LYS A 123 -9.17 10.36 -10.91
CA LYS A 123 -9.90 11.49 -10.35
C LYS A 123 -9.07 12.76 -10.51
N THR A 124 -9.66 13.81 -11.06
CA THR A 124 -8.98 15.10 -11.15
C THR A 124 -9.46 15.98 -10.01
N GLU A 125 -8.53 16.48 -9.20
CA GLU A 125 -8.80 17.49 -8.18
C GLU A 125 -7.79 18.64 -8.29
N GLU A 126 -8.15 19.80 -7.76
CA GLU A 126 -7.25 20.94 -7.66
C GLU A 126 -6.32 20.77 -6.46
N ILE A 127 -5.01 20.75 -6.73
CA ILE A 127 -3.97 20.85 -5.72
C ILE A 127 -3.42 22.27 -5.78
N GLU A 128 -3.68 23.04 -4.73
CA GLU A 128 -3.33 24.46 -4.62
C GLU A 128 -3.95 25.33 -5.73
N LYS A 129 -3.29 25.42 -6.89
CA LYS A 129 -3.75 26.18 -8.07
C LYS A 129 -3.54 25.40 -9.38
N MET A 130 -3.37 24.08 -9.28
CA MET A 130 -3.13 23.20 -10.41
C MET A 130 -4.08 22.02 -10.39
N ASN A 131 -4.67 21.72 -11.54
CA ASN A 131 -5.41 20.48 -11.72
C ASN A 131 -4.45 19.30 -11.74
N TYR A 132 -4.67 18.35 -10.86
CA TYR A 132 -3.90 17.12 -10.78
C TYR A 132 -4.82 15.90 -10.94
N THR A 133 -4.50 15.05 -11.90
CA THR A 133 -5.21 13.79 -12.13
C THR A 133 -4.54 12.68 -11.32
N TYR A 134 -5.21 12.23 -10.27
CA TYR A 134 -4.84 11.07 -9.49
C TYR A 134 -5.20 9.78 -10.23
N PRO A 135 -4.27 8.81 -10.27
CA PRO A 135 -4.62 7.41 -10.39
C PRO A 135 -5.19 6.88 -9.05
#